data_AF-A0AA36JJL2-F1
#
_entry.id   AF-A0AA36JJL2-F1
#
_cell.length_a   1.000
_cell.length_b   1.000
_cell.length_c   1.000
_cell.angle_alpha   90.00
_cell.angle_beta   90.00
_cell.angle_gamma   90.00
#
_symmetry.space_group_name_H-M   'P 1'
#
loop_
_entity.id
_entity.type
_entity.pdbx_description
1 polymer ?
#
loop_
_entity_poly.entity_id
_entity_poly.type
_entity_poly.pdbx_seq_one_letter_code
_entity_poly.pdbx_strand_id
1 'polypeptide(L)'
;MLAWMRWWKGEGEQVDPQQQNCKHMTRVLRNFVEAGNLDRLTKFAPAKYDWAHSYNQREAPLLHAAIAAPFCRTNREGEIGDWKPHVAILQWMLRSGADPQRPAPSDCDGAVRIPGFDAVNYRNHSAISLAVELLTKVEDDLDDWDVRNWTFRDYLDAVVWCIETNWTGAMRPELGEYEPTPSSPSDQMQRCQHMTQALRAFIQHADLESLIKFTPAKYDWAYSYHKGQLPLLHIAVLAPFLETYVRSFNTQQKIVSWVLSFDVDPQRPAPAACEKLQFSTEYEYDVKIQVECSGTSAISMAIAVLTQFKDTVRAYPHEITPSIKLDVVPYLNTVLSLMARRLSKPSMVPVDTSLICRWKLMQDMSETHDATFETADGTVTCHSSILGAASTALRAMMTSKFKEFADKGIEVKSSKAAVVLFLDILYTGSARQEPDYKTVLDALNLSHCWDVQGAVQVLSETMRPD
;
A
#
# COMPACT_ATOMS: atom_id res chain seq x y z
N MET A 1 16.73 30.48 43.65
CA MET A 1 15.84 31.67 43.69
C MET A 1 16.54 32.95 43.24
N LEU A 2 17.71 33.31 43.78
CA LEU A 2 18.45 34.52 43.34
C LEU A 2 19.07 34.42 41.92
N ALA A 3 19.36 33.20 41.44
CA ALA A 3 19.75 32.96 40.04
C ALA A 3 18.59 33.16 39.04
N TRP A 4 17.35 32.97 39.49
CA TRP A 4 16.14 33.15 38.67
C TRP A 4 15.84 34.64 38.42
N MET A 5 16.17 35.52 39.38
CA MET A 5 15.97 36.97 39.24
C MET A 5 17.05 37.69 38.43
N ARG A 6 18.25 37.12 38.26
CA ARG A 6 19.32 37.73 37.43
C ARG A 6 19.14 37.51 35.93
N TRP A 7 18.40 36.47 35.53
CA TRP A 7 18.14 36.17 34.11
C TRP A 7 17.11 37.12 33.48
N TRP A 8 16.23 37.74 34.28
CA TRP A 8 15.14 38.62 33.81
C TRP A 8 15.59 40.02 33.33
N LYS A 9 16.82 40.47 33.61
CA LYS A 9 17.26 41.86 33.35
C LYS A 9 18.21 42.05 32.15
N GLY A 10 18.45 41.02 31.35
CA GLY A 10 19.25 41.15 30.12
C GLY A 10 18.36 41.16 28.88
N GLU A 11 18.62 42.09 27.96
CA GLU A 11 17.95 42.33 26.67
C GLU A 11 17.98 41.11 25.72
N GLY A 12 17.27 40.04 26.08
CA GLY A 12 16.91 38.95 25.18
C GLY A 12 15.49 39.14 24.68
N GLU A 13 15.23 38.80 23.42
CA GLU A 13 13.87 38.69 22.86
C GLU A 13 12.93 38.07 23.92
N GLN A 14 11.81 38.74 24.17
CA GLN A 14 10.79 38.28 25.13
C GLN A 14 10.15 37.00 24.55
N VAL A 15 10.80 35.86 24.76
CA VAL A 15 10.26 34.55 24.39
C VAL A 15 8.99 34.33 25.20
N ASP A 16 7.90 34.01 24.52
CA ASP A 16 6.62 33.70 25.14
C ASP A 16 6.82 32.68 26.28
N PRO A 17 6.46 33.03 27.54
CA PRO A 17 6.57 32.12 28.69
C PRO A 17 5.89 30.76 28.46
N GLN A 18 4.83 30.70 27.64
CA GLN A 18 4.21 29.44 27.27
C GLN A 18 5.14 28.58 26.42
N GLN A 19 5.83 29.18 25.44
CA GLN A 19 6.81 28.50 24.61
C GLN A 19 8.01 27.98 25.42
N GLN A 20 8.47 28.75 26.42
CA GLN A 20 9.56 28.31 27.29
C GLN A 20 9.18 27.13 28.17
N ASN A 21 7.94 27.09 28.68
CA ASN A 21 7.40 25.98 29.45
C ASN A 21 7.26 24.71 28.58
N CYS A 22 6.78 24.84 27.35
CA CYS A 22 6.69 23.72 26.40
C CYS A 22 8.07 23.10 26.13
N LYS A 23 9.09 23.92 25.87
CA LYS A 23 10.47 23.44 25.69
C LYS A 23 10.96 22.68 26.92
N HIS A 24 10.83 23.25 28.11
CA HIS A 24 11.31 22.56 29.32
C HIS A 24 10.61 21.20 29.50
N MET A 25 9.31 21.14 29.26
CA MET A 25 8.52 19.91 29.33
C MET A 25 9.02 18.88 28.32
N THR A 26 9.14 19.23 27.04
CA THR A 26 9.60 18.29 26.00
C THR A 26 10.97 17.71 26.32
N ARG A 27 11.90 18.50 26.89
CA ARG A 27 13.20 17.99 27.34
C ARG A 27 13.08 16.98 28.48
N VAL A 28 12.20 17.25 29.45
CA VAL A 28 11.94 16.33 30.57
C VAL A 28 11.33 15.02 30.07
N LEU A 29 10.34 15.10 29.17
CA LEU A 29 9.73 13.92 28.55
C LEU A 29 10.73 13.13 27.72
N ARG A 30 11.60 13.81 26.94
CA ARG A 30 12.71 13.16 26.20
C ARG A 30 13.61 12.36 27.13
N ASN A 31 14.02 12.92 28.26
CA ASN A 31 14.85 12.20 29.24
C ASN A 31 14.13 10.96 29.80
N PHE A 32 12.80 10.98 29.94
CA PHE A 32 12.04 9.80 30.37
C PHE A 32 11.93 8.74 29.27
N VAL A 33 11.74 9.17 28.02
CA VAL A 33 11.76 8.31 26.83
C VAL A 33 13.10 7.62 26.70
N GLU A 34 14.18 8.40 26.68
CA GLU A 34 15.55 7.89 26.64
C GLU A 34 15.84 6.99 27.83
N ALA A 35 15.22 7.23 28.99
CA ALA A 35 15.35 6.39 30.18
C ALA A 35 14.58 5.07 30.16
N GLY A 36 13.69 4.84 29.19
CA GLY A 36 12.77 3.71 29.25
C GLY A 36 11.79 3.80 30.44
N ASN A 37 11.46 5.02 30.93
CA ASN A 37 10.66 5.20 32.14
C ASN A 37 9.21 5.59 31.82
N LEU A 38 8.39 4.58 31.48
CA LEU A 38 6.98 4.77 31.13
C LEU A 38 6.15 5.40 32.27
N ASP A 39 6.36 4.99 33.52
CA ASP A 39 5.62 5.50 34.67
C ASP A 39 5.80 7.01 34.85
N ARG A 40 7.03 7.51 34.69
CA ARG A 40 7.29 8.95 34.74
C ARG A 40 6.76 9.65 33.50
N LEU A 41 6.94 9.06 32.32
CA LEU A 41 6.43 9.64 31.09
C LEU A 41 4.91 9.86 31.16
N THR A 42 4.14 8.84 31.55
CA THR A 42 2.68 8.91 31.69
C THR A 42 2.23 9.88 32.78
N LYS A 43 2.99 10.00 33.88
CA LYS A 43 2.68 10.91 34.98
C LYS A 43 2.87 12.38 34.61
N PHE A 44 3.88 12.69 33.80
CA PHE A 44 4.29 14.07 33.51
C PHE A 44 3.82 14.58 32.15
N ALA A 45 3.47 13.70 31.21
CA ALA A 45 2.91 14.11 29.94
C ALA A 45 1.48 14.64 30.12
N PRO A 46 1.18 15.86 29.65
CA PRO A 46 -0.18 16.37 29.62
C PRO A 46 -1.12 15.48 28.80
N ALA A 47 -2.39 15.36 29.21
CA ALA A 47 -3.40 14.57 28.49
C ALA A 47 -3.62 15.01 27.03
N LYS A 48 -3.27 16.26 26.71
CA LYS A 48 -3.32 16.84 25.36
C LYS A 48 -1.93 17.31 24.91
N TYR A 49 -0.91 16.50 25.18
CA TYR A 49 0.44 16.80 24.68
C TYR A 49 0.45 16.78 23.16
N ASP A 50 0.99 17.83 22.55
CA ASP A 50 1.21 17.87 21.11
C ASP A 50 2.46 17.04 20.76
N TRP A 51 2.25 15.81 20.31
CA TRP A 51 3.31 14.87 19.94
C TRP A 51 4.19 15.35 18.79
N ALA A 52 3.73 16.36 18.06
CA ALA A 52 4.51 17.01 17.04
C ALA A 52 5.55 17.99 17.55
N HIS A 53 5.38 18.45 18.79
CA HIS A 53 6.23 19.50 19.33
C HIS A 53 7.63 18.94 19.59
N SER A 54 8.62 19.53 18.92
CA SER A 54 10.04 19.30 19.20
C SER A 54 10.56 20.36 20.17
N TYR A 55 11.57 20.00 20.96
CA TYR A 55 12.20 20.91 21.92
C TYR A 55 12.79 22.15 21.24
N ASN A 56 13.34 21.96 20.04
CA ASN A 56 13.76 23.02 19.13
C ASN A 56 13.53 22.55 17.68
N GLN A 57 13.55 23.47 16.72
CA GLN A 57 13.31 23.14 15.30
C GLN A 57 14.30 22.08 14.77
N ARG A 58 15.49 21.99 15.36
CA ARG A 58 16.56 21.07 14.97
C ARG A 58 16.50 19.68 15.61
N GLU A 59 15.54 19.44 16.50
CA GLU A 59 15.41 18.18 17.24
C GLU A 59 14.28 17.32 16.70
N ALA A 60 14.50 16.01 16.69
CA ALA A 60 13.50 15.06 16.26
C ALA A 60 12.31 15.01 17.25
N PRO A 61 11.08 14.75 16.76
CA PRO A 61 9.93 14.51 17.62
C PRO A 61 10.19 13.41 18.65
N LEU A 62 9.45 13.42 19.77
CA LEU A 62 9.62 12.43 20.84
C LEU A 62 9.43 10.99 20.34
N LEU A 63 8.60 10.78 19.32
CA LEU A 63 8.34 9.46 18.78
C LEU A 63 9.58 8.88 18.07
N HIS A 64 10.29 9.70 17.30
CA HIS A 64 11.59 9.34 16.70
C HIS A 64 12.63 9.06 17.78
N ALA A 65 12.63 9.86 18.86
CA ALA A 65 13.52 9.64 20.00
C ALA A 65 13.25 8.30 20.69
N ALA A 66 11.99 7.91 20.82
CA ALA A 66 11.59 6.63 21.40
C ALA A 66 12.06 5.45 20.55
N ILE A 67 11.99 5.56 19.22
CA ILE A 67 12.55 4.56 18.29
C ILE A 67 14.07 4.48 18.44
N ALA A 68 14.75 5.62 18.53
CA ALA A 68 16.20 5.69 18.57
C ALA A 68 16.84 5.34 19.93
N ALA A 69 16.10 5.51 21.02
CA ALA A 69 16.65 5.47 22.38
C ALA A 69 17.39 4.16 22.74
N PRO A 70 16.92 2.96 22.36
CA PRO A 70 17.65 1.73 22.63
C PRO A 70 19.03 1.67 21.96
N PHE A 71 19.17 2.23 20.76
CA PHE A 71 20.45 2.27 20.04
C PHE A 71 21.48 3.18 20.71
N CYS A 72 21.01 4.30 21.29
CA CYS A 72 21.86 5.24 22.02
C CYS A 72 22.37 4.70 23.37
N ARG A 73 21.81 3.58 23.85
CA ARG A 73 22.15 2.94 25.13
C ARG A 73 22.97 1.67 24.98
N THR A 74 23.49 1.42 23.79
CA THR A 74 24.42 0.32 23.57
C THR A 74 25.60 0.46 24.53
N ASN A 75 25.88 -0.59 25.30
CA ASN A 75 27.04 -0.62 26.19
C ASN A 75 28.33 -0.60 25.33
N ARG A 76 29.52 -0.55 25.97
CA ARG A 76 30.80 -0.60 25.23
C ARG A 76 30.97 -1.87 24.39
N GLU A 77 30.19 -2.91 24.69
CA GLU A 77 30.18 -4.20 24.00
C GLU A 77 29.17 -4.21 22.83
N GLY A 78 28.40 -3.13 22.64
CA GLY A 78 27.42 -3.01 21.56
C GLY A 78 26.09 -3.70 21.82
N GLU A 79 25.85 -4.24 23.03
CA GLU A 79 24.58 -4.85 23.39
C GLU A 79 23.53 -3.78 23.68
N ILE A 80 22.34 -3.94 23.11
CA ILE A 80 21.18 -3.15 23.49
C ILE A 80 20.76 -3.59 24.89
N GLY A 81 20.60 -2.64 25.81
CA GLY A 81 19.94 -2.92 27.08
C GLY A 81 18.48 -3.39 26.90
N ASP A 82 17.76 -3.63 27.99
CA ASP A 82 16.35 -4.02 27.88
C ASP A 82 15.52 -2.98 27.07
N TRP A 83 15.14 -3.35 25.85
CA TRP A 83 14.41 -2.50 24.91
C TRP A 83 12.90 -2.54 25.12
N LYS A 84 12.38 -3.55 25.85
CA LYS A 84 10.94 -3.72 26.09
C LYS A 84 10.26 -2.49 26.70
N PRO A 85 10.88 -1.75 27.64
CA PRO A 85 10.31 -0.51 28.14
C PRO A 85 10.09 0.56 27.05
N HIS A 86 10.93 0.60 26.01
CA HIS A 86 10.80 1.54 24.91
C HIS A 86 9.65 1.17 23.98
N VAL A 87 9.42 -0.12 23.74
CA VAL A 87 8.22 -0.59 23.02
C VAL A 87 6.95 -0.24 23.80
N ALA A 88 6.94 -0.42 25.13
CA ALA A 88 5.80 0.00 25.96
C ALA A 88 5.56 1.53 25.90
N ILE A 89 6.63 2.33 25.84
CA ILE A 89 6.55 3.78 25.62
C ILE A 89 5.94 4.11 24.26
N LEU A 90 6.42 3.47 23.19
CA LEU A 90 5.87 3.66 21.84
C LEU A 90 4.37 3.33 21.78
N GLN A 91 3.97 2.18 22.33
CA GLN A 91 2.57 1.77 22.41
C GLN A 91 1.71 2.83 23.10
N TRP A 92 2.19 3.34 24.25
CA TRP A 92 1.47 4.36 25.00
C TRP A 92 1.41 5.70 24.25
N MET A 93 2.49 6.14 23.59
CA MET A 93 2.51 7.37 22.79
C MET A 93 1.51 7.30 21.64
N LEU A 94 1.47 6.19 20.91
CA LEU A 94 0.52 5.96 19.80
C LEU A 94 -0.94 6.00 20.29
N ARG A 95 -1.24 5.30 21.40
CA ARG A 95 -2.57 5.35 22.04
C ARG A 95 -2.95 6.74 22.55
N SER A 96 -1.94 7.55 22.86
CA SER A 96 -2.10 8.95 23.29
C SER A 96 -2.19 9.93 22.12
N GLY A 97 -2.26 9.45 20.88
CA GLY A 97 -2.46 10.26 19.68
C GLY A 97 -1.19 10.72 18.97
N ALA A 98 -0.04 10.10 19.26
CA ALA A 98 1.16 10.35 18.47
C ALA A 98 0.97 9.82 17.04
N ASP A 99 1.28 10.64 16.05
CA ASP A 99 1.19 10.28 14.63
C ASP A 99 2.55 9.75 14.13
N PRO A 100 2.67 8.44 13.83
CA PRO A 100 3.91 7.85 13.34
C PRO A 100 4.22 8.20 11.88
N GLN A 101 3.25 8.74 11.12
CA GLN A 101 3.47 9.20 9.75
C GLN A 101 4.02 10.62 9.68
N ARG A 102 3.96 11.36 10.79
CA ARG A 102 4.45 12.73 10.83
C ARG A 102 5.98 12.77 10.68
N PRO A 103 6.53 13.48 9.68
CA PRO A 103 7.96 13.59 9.53
C PRO A 103 8.62 14.51 10.55
N ALA A 104 9.87 14.24 10.86
CA ALA A 104 10.73 15.19 11.56
C ALA A 104 11.01 16.42 10.68
N PRO A 105 11.27 17.59 11.28
CA PRO A 105 11.57 18.82 10.55
C PRO A 105 12.73 18.66 9.55
N SER A 106 12.67 19.39 8.44
CA SER A 106 13.70 19.36 7.39
C SER A 106 15.02 20.02 7.81
N ASP A 107 15.03 20.78 8.90
CA ASP A 107 16.21 21.35 9.55
C ASP A 107 16.64 20.56 10.80
N CYS A 108 16.06 19.37 11.03
CA CYS A 108 16.52 18.47 12.08
C CYS A 108 17.95 18.00 11.79
N ASP A 109 18.85 18.16 12.78
CA ASP A 109 20.27 17.82 12.67
C ASP A 109 20.63 16.53 13.43
N GLY A 110 19.67 15.94 14.14
CA GLY A 110 19.89 14.68 14.86
C GLY A 110 19.98 13.47 13.91
N ALA A 111 20.70 12.45 14.36
CA ALA A 111 20.78 11.15 13.69
C ALA A 111 20.79 10.02 14.72
N VAL A 112 20.28 8.86 14.33
CA VAL A 112 20.45 7.60 15.05
C VAL A 112 21.79 7.00 14.64
N ARG A 113 22.61 6.65 15.62
CA ARG A 113 23.88 5.95 15.41
C ARG A 113 23.77 4.56 16.01
N ILE A 114 23.81 3.55 15.16
CA ILE A 114 23.94 2.16 15.59
C ILE A 114 25.45 1.86 15.53
N PRO A 115 26.09 1.37 16.61
CA PRO A 115 27.50 1.00 16.56
C PRO A 115 27.78 0.02 15.43
N GLY A 116 28.73 0.36 14.55
CA GLY A 116 29.05 -0.45 13.35
C GLY A 116 28.43 0.07 12.06
N PHE A 117 27.36 0.88 12.13
CA PHE A 117 26.59 1.32 10.96
C PHE A 117 26.71 2.82 10.72
N ASP A 118 26.47 3.22 9.47
CA ASP A 118 26.31 4.61 9.11
C ASP A 118 25.10 5.23 9.82
N ALA A 119 25.25 6.47 10.28
CA ALA A 119 24.18 7.19 10.94
C ALA A 119 22.95 7.37 10.04
N VAL A 120 21.75 7.22 10.60
CA VAL A 120 20.47 7.52 9.93
C VAL A 120 19.99 8.88 10.42
N ASN A 121 19.94 9.87 9.54
CA ASN A 121 19.48 11.21 9.91
C ASN A 121 17.97 11.20 10.18
N TYR A 122 17.50 11.87 11.23
CA TYR A 122 16.05 11.98 11.46
C TYR A 122 15.35 12.83 10.41
N ARG A 123 16.09 13.76 9.80
CA ARG A 123 15.57 14.76 8.88
C ARG A 123 14.69 14.13 7.81
N ASN A 124 13.46 14.62 7.69
CA ASN A 124 12.48 14.12 6.73
C ASN A 124 12.03 12.65 6.97
N HIS A 125 12.48 11.94 8.00
CA HIS A 125 11.90 10.64 8.30
C HIS A 125 10.61 10.81 9.09
N SER A 126 9.58 10.03 8.78
CA SER A 126 8.50 9.72 9.73
C SER A 126 9.01 8.69 10.74
N ALA A 127 8.25 8.43 11.81
CA ALA A 127 8.63 7.38 12.74
C ALA A 127 8.66 6.01 12.04
N ILE A 128 7.73 5.77 11.11
CA ILE A 128 7.68 4.58 10.27
C ILE A 128 8.90 4.50 9.36
N SER A 129 9.15 5.55 8.55
CA SER A 129 10.25 5.51 7.58
C SER A 129 11.61 5.48 8.27
N LEU A 130 11.73 6.02 9.49
CA LEU A 130 12.93 5.86 10.32
C LEU A 130 13.11 4.42 10.78
N ALA A 131 12.09 3.79 11.36
CA ALA A 131 12.17 2.41 11.84
C ALA A 131 12.53 1.44 10.71
N VAL A 132 11.92 1.66 9.54
CA VAL A 132 12.15 0.88 8.33
C VAL A 132 13.57 1.09 7.80
N GLU A 133 14.07 2.32 7.71
CA GLU A 133 15.46 2.55 7.28
C GLU A 133 16.47 1.94 8.25
N LEU A 134 16.23 2.04 9.56
CA LEU A 134 17.07 1.38 10.56
C LEU A 134 17.04 -0.14 10.39
N LEU A 135 15.88 -0.73 10.08
CA LEU A 135 15.76 -2.16 9.84
C LEU A 135 16.53 -2.58 8.59
N THR A 136 16.35 -1.87 7.47
CA THR A 136 17.13 -2.12 6.26
C THR A 136 18.62 -2.05 6.53
N LYS A 137 19.11 -1.03 7.25
CA LYS A 137 20.54 -0.95 7.58
C LYS A 137 21.04 -2.10 8.44
N VAL A 138 20.27 -2.51 9.44
CA VAL A 138 20.61 -3.67 10.29
C VAL A 138 20.65 -4.94 9.45
N GLU A 139 19.77 -5.05 8.45
CA GLU A 139 19.67 -6.22 7.57
C GLU A 139 20.77 -6.29 6.50
N ASP A 140 21.19 -5.14 5.96
CA ASP A 140 22.26 -5.05 4.95
C ASP A 140 23.64 -5.50 5.49
N ASP A 141 23.86 -5.49 6.81
CA ASP A 141 25.13 -5.88 7.47
C ASP A 141 25.02 -7.24 8.20
N LEU A 142 23.99 -8.03 7.91
CA LEU A 142 23.74 -9.33 8.58
C LEU A 142 24.74 -10.44 8.23
N ASP A 143 25.67 -10.21 7.30
CA ASP A 143 26.67 -11.21 6.92
C ASP A 143 27.64 -11.53 8.07
N ASP A 144 27.80 -10.61 9.03
CA ASP A 144 28.46 -10.88 10.30
C ASP A 144 27.41 -11.29 11.34
N TRP A 145 27.23 -12.61 11.51
CA TRP A 145 26.24 -13.27 12.38
C TRP A 145 26.49 -13.04 13.88
N ASP A 146 26.62 -11.79 14.30
CA ASP A 146 26.75 -11.43 15.69
C ASP A 146 25.37 -11.40 16.36
N VAL A 147 25.30 -11.92 17.59
CA VAL A 147 24.13 -11.91 18.48
C VAL A 147 23.55 -10.49 18.64
N ARG A 148 24.39 -9.47 18.45
CA ARG A 148 24.00 -8.05 18.43
C ARG A 148 22.92 -7.74 17.39
N ASN A 149 23.07 -8.25 16.16
CA ASN A 149 22.15 -7.94 15.06
C ASN A 149 20.75 -8.55 15.28
N TRP A 150 20.66 -9.70 15.95
CA TRP A 150 19.39 -10.32 16.33
C TRP A 150 18.59 -9.44 17.31
N THR A 151 19.25 -8.85 18.30
CA THR A 151 18.56 -8.01 19.29
C THR A 151 18.07 -6.70 18.67
N PHE A 152 18.82 -6.13 17.71
CA PHE A 152 18.39 -4.94 16.97
C PHE A 152 17.17 -5.24 16.10
N ARG A 153 17.20 -6.38 15.39
CA ARG A 153 16.10 -6.85 14.58
C ARG A 153 14.85 -7.11 15.41
N ASP A 154 14.95 -7.87 16.50
CA ASP A 154 13.81 -8.16 17.39
C ASP A 154 13.16 -6.88 17.92
N TYR A 155 13.99 -5.89 18.26
CA TYR A 155 13.49 -4.58 18.68
C TYR A 155 12.76 -3.85 17.55
N LEU A 156 13.36 -3.76 16.35
CA LEU A 156 12.76 -3.06 15.22
C LEU A 156 11.48 -3.75 14.72
N ASP A 157 11.45 -5.07 14.69
CA ASP A 157 10.23 -5.86 14.43
C ASP A 157 9.16 -5.54 15.48
N ALA A 158 9.53 -5.45 16.76
CA ALA A 158 8.59 -5.05 17.81
C ALA A 158 8.12 -3.59 17.69
N VAL A 159 8.96 -2.67 17.19
CA VAL A 159 8.59 -1.27 16.90
C VAL A 159 7.59 -1.22 15.74
N VAL A 160 7.87 -1.91 14.64
CA VAL A 160 6.98 -1.97 13.46
C VAL A 160 5.63 -2.57 13.87
N TRP A 161 5.65 -3.72 14.53
CA TRP A 161 4.44 -4.37 15.08
C TRP A 161 3.67 -3.46 16.04
N CYS A 162 4.37 -2.70 16.90
CA CYS A 162 3.76 -1.75 17.82
C CYS A 162 3.04 -0.63 17.06
N ILE A 163 3.69 -0.03 16.06
CA ILE A 163 3.08 1.01 15.21
C ILE A 163 1.84 0.45 14.53
N GLU A 164 1.97 -0.72 13.94
CA GLU A 164 0.88 -1.42 13.26
C GLU A 164 -0.33 -1.69 14.14
N THR A 165 -0.15 -2.22 15.34
CA THR A 165 -1.26 -2.68 16.17
C THR A 165 -1.93 -1.55 16.96
N ASN A 166 -1.23 -0.45 17.21
CA ASN A 166 -1.72 0.63 18.07
C ASN A 166 -2.08 1.90 17.30
N TRP A 167 -1.65 2.04 16.04
CA TRP A 167 -2.05 3.15 15.19
C TRP A 167 -3.19 2.71 14.27
N THR A 168 -4.41 3.20 14.55
CA THR A 168 -5.61 2.81 13.80
C THR A 168 -5.74 3.49 12.43
N GLY A 169 -4.83 4.39 12.05
CA GLY A 169 -4.89 5.20 10.82
C GLY A 169 -6.03 6.22 10.80
N ALA A 170 -7.20 5.81 11.27
CA ALA A 170 -8.35 6.63 11.57
C ALA A 170 -8.12 7.37 12.89
N MET A 171 -7.85 8.67 12.81
CA MET A 171 -8.25 9.59 13.86
C MET A 171 -9.73 9.35 14.19
N ARG A 172 -10.02 9.35 15.49
CA ARG A 172 -11.36 9.13 16.07
C ARG A 172 -12.45 9.94 15.33
N PRO A 173 -13.58 9.33 14.93
CA PRO A 173 -14.71 10.06 14.36
C PRO A 173 -15.33 11.12 15.29
N GLU A 174 -14.97 11.12 16.58
CA GLU A 174 -15.43 12.11 17.56
C GLU A 174 -14.76 13.49 17.44
N LEU A 175 -13.67 13.61 16.67
CA LEU A 175 -13.09 14.88 16.26
C LEU A 175 -13.32 15.00 14.76
N GLY A 176 -14.47 15.55 14.37
CA GLY A 176 -14.96 15.56 12.99
C GLY A 176 -13.88 15.87 11.95
N GLU A 177 -13.90 15.11 10.84
CA GLU A 177 -13.11 15.20 9.60
C GLU A 177 -12.15 16.39 9.54
N TYR A 178 -11.07 16.33 10.32
CA TYR A 178 -9.97 17.26 10.21
C TYR A 178 -8.78 16.48 9.71
N GLU A 179 -8.79 16.13 8.42
CA GLU A 179 -7.52 16.05 7.71
C GLU A 179 -7.00 17.49 7.66
N PRO A 180 -5.91 17.83 8.40
CA PRO A 180 -5.31 19.14 8.26
C PRO A 180 -4.92 19.30 6.80
N THR A 181 -5.65 20.18 6.11
CA THR A 181 -5.36 20.53 4.72
C THR A 181 -3.90 20.95 4.70
N PRO A 182 -3.04 20.32 3.87
CA PRO A 182 -1.62 20.66 3.87
C PRO A 182 -1.48 22.16 3.69
N SER A 183 -0.76 22.79 4.63
CA SER A 183 -0.58 24.25 4.67
C SER A 183 0.11 24.78 3.42
N SER A 184 0.82 23.92 2.69
CA SER A 184 1.46 24.25 1.42
C SER A 184 1.58 23.03 0.48
N PRO A 185 1.71 23.25 -0.84
CA PRO A 185 2.07 22.19 -1.80
C PRO A 185 3.39 21.48 -1.46
N SER A 186 4.32 22.17 -0.79
CA SER A 186 5.58 21.58 -0.32
C SER A 186 5.35 20.50 0.73
N ASP A 187 4.44 20.74 1.67
CA ASP A 187 4.11 19.77 2.73
C ASP A 187 3.43 18.52 2.16
N GLN A 188 2.53 18.71 1.19
CA GLN A 188 1.89 17.58 0.49
C GLN A 188 2.92 16.76 -0.27
N MET A 189 3.81 17.42 -1.00
CA MET A 189 4.90 16.75 -1.70
C MET A 189 5.72 15.94 -0.71
N GLN A 190 6.23 16.56 0.36
CA GLN A 190 7.04 15.88 1.37
C GLN A 190 6.35 14.66 2.03
N ARG A 191 5.02 14.71 2.23
CA ARG A 191 4.27 13.53 2.72
C ARG A 191 4.25 12.38 1.70
N CYS A 192 3.99 12.67 0.42
CA CYS A 192 4.02 11.65 -0.63
C CYS A 192 5.39 10.98 -0.71
N GLN A 193 6.44 11.77 -0.55
CA GLN A 193 7.83 11.33 -0.61
C GLN A 193 8.18 10.27 0.43
N HIS A 194 7.85 10.50 1.70
CA HIS A 194 8.16 9.54 2.77
C HIS A 194 7.28 8.30 2.69
N MET A 195 6.03 8.48 2.23
CA MET A 195 5.16 7.35 1.94
C MET A 195 5.80 6.47 0.85
N THR A 196 6.24 7.05 -0.27
CA THR A 196 6.92 6.31 -1.33
C THR A 196 8.16 5.57 -0.82
N GLN A 197 8.94 6.16 0.08
CA GLN A 197 10.09 5.49 0.70
C GLN A 197 9.69 4.29 1.56
N ALA A 198 8.67 4.44 2.42
CA ALA A 198 8.17 3.34 3.23
C ALA A 198 7.61 2.20 2.36
N LEU A 199 6.80 2.53 1.35
CA LEU A 199 6.25 1.54 0.42
C LEU A 199 7.35 0.82 -0.37
N ARG A 200 8.38 1.55 -0.82
CA ARG A 200 9.57 0.95 -1.45
C ARG A 200 10.21 -0.08 -0.54
N ALA A 201 10.43 0.25 0.73
CA ALA A 201 11.08 -0.66 1.65
C ALA A 201 10.20 -1.89 1.95
N PHE A 202 8.88 -1.75 2.12
CA PHE A 202 7.99 -2.91 2.25
C PHE A 202 8.03 -3.82 1.02
N ILE A 203 8.14 -3.24 -0.19
CA ILE A 203 8.29 -4.02 -1.43
C ILE A 203 9.63 -4.75 -1.48
N GLN A 204 10.71 -4.09 -1.06
CA GLN A 204 12.06 -4.66 -1.03
C GLN A 204 12.12 -5.84 -0.05
N HIS A 205 11.56 -5.66 1.15
CA HIS A 205 11.48 -6.67 2.21
C HIS A 205 10.43 -7.77 2.02
N ALA A 206 9.71 -7.75 0.89
CA ALA A 206 8.58 -8.64 0.61
C ALA A 206 7.50 -8.65 1.70
N ASP A 207 7.23 -7.50 2.34
CA ASP A 207 6.21 -7.34 3.38
C ASP A 207 4.88 -6.86 2.77
N LEU A 208 4.09 -7.81 2.27
CA LEU A 208 2.80 -7.53 1.65
C LEU A 208 1.77 -6.98 2.66
N GLU A 209 1.81 -7.43 3.91
CA GLU A 209 0.80 -7.03 4.92
C GLU A 209 0.98 -5.56 5.30
N SER A 210 2.21 -5.14 5.58
CA SER A 210 2.54 -3.72 5.80
C SER A 210 2.27 -2.87 4.57
N LEU A 211 2.62 -3.38 3.38
CA LEU A 211 2.36 -2.68 2.13
C LEU A 211 0.87 -2.38 1.95
N ILE A 212 0.00 -3.37 2.16
CA ILE A 212 -1.47 -3.20 2.09
C ILE A 212 -1.94 -2.17 3.12
N LYS A 213 -1.47 -2.31 4.35
CA LYS A 213 -1.94 -1.53 5.49
C LYS A 213 -1.58 -0.05 5.41
N PHE A 214 -0.36 0.26 4.95
CA PHE A 214 0.17 1.61 4.97
C PHE A 214 -0.04 2.36 3.66
N THR A 215 -0.47 1.70 2.58
CA THR A 215 -0.76 2.36 1.31
C THR A 215 -2.07 3.16 1.39
N PRO A 216 -2.04 4.49 1.15
CA PRO A 216 -3.26 5.28 1.06
C PRO A 216 -4.16 4.82 -0.09
N ALA A 217 -5.49 4.84 0.12
CA ALA A 217 -6.46 4.42 -0.90
C ALA A 217 -6.36 5.20 -2.23
N LYS A 218 -5.83 6.44 -2.18
CA LYS A 218 -5.62 7.32 -3.35
C LYS A 218 -4.13 7.55 -3.65
N TYR A 219 -3.27 6.60 -3.32
CA TYR A 219 -1.85 6.70 -3.62
C TYR A 219 -1.62 6.74 -5.14
N ASP A 220 -0.89 7.75 -5.61
CA ASP A 220 -0.49 7.83 -7.01
C ASP A 220 0.71 6.90 -7.26
N TRP A 221 0.43 5.70 -7.74
CA TRP A 221 1.44 4.70 -8.11
C TRP A 221 2.31 5.11 -9.30
N ALA A 222 1.89 6.15 -10.01
CA ALA A 222 2.60 6.78 -11.09
C ALA A 222 3.60 7.83 -10.56
N TYR A 223 3.55 8.18 -9.27
CA TYR A 223 4.46 9.13 -8.65
C TYR A 223 5.88 8.56 -8.56
N SER A 224 6.86 9.39 -8.93
CA SER A 224 8.29 9.15 -8.70
C SER A 224 8.80 10.33 -7.89
N TYR A 225 9.20 10.07 -6.64
CA TYR A 225 9.67 11.10 -5.72
C TYR A 225 10.91 11.82 -6.27
N HIS A 226 12.00 11.10 -6.51
CA HIS A 226 13.26 11.71 -6.93
C HIS A 226 13.52 11.53 -8.42
N LYS A 227 14.22 12.52 -9.01
CA LYS A 227 14.85 12.35 -10.32
C LYS A 227 15.81 11.16 -10.22
N GLY A 228 15.47 10.08 -10.91
CA GLY A 228 16.32 8.89 -11.00
C GLY A 228 15.92 7.72 -10.12
N GLN A 229 14.82 7.83 -9.35
CA GLN A 229 14.26 6.65 -8.70
C GLN A 229 13.35 5.87 -9.66
N LEU A 230 13.42 4.55 -9.51
CA LEU A 230 12.49 3.64 -10.19
C LEU A 230 11.08 3.78 -9.62
N PRO A 231 10.03 3.68 -10.47
CA PRO A 231 8.66 3.51 -9.99
C PRO A 231 8.52 2.25 -9.13
N LEU A 232 7.54 2.26 -8.21
CA LEU A 232 7.34 1.15 -7.26
C LEU A 232 7.06 -0.19 -7.95
N LEU A 233 6.40 -0.20 -9.11
CA LEU A 233 6.20 -1.43 -9.88
C LEU A 233 7.53 -2.00 -10.41
N HIS A 234 8.44 -1.16 -10.89
CA HIS A 234 9.78 -1.60 -11.32
C HIS A 234 10.56 -2.19 -10.14
N ILE A 235 10.50 -1.53 -8.98
CA ILE A 235 11.11 -2.04 -7.74
C ILE A 235 10.47 -3.38 -7.37
N ALA A 236 9.15 -3.52 -7.46
CA ALA A 236 8.47 -4.77 -7.14
C ALA A 236 8.89 -5.92 -8.07
N VAL A 237 9.06 -5.66 -9.36
CA VAL A 237 9.57 -6.66 -10.31
C VAL A 237 11.01 -7.06 -9.95
N LEU A 238 11.85 -6.08 -9.60
CA LEU A 238 13.28 -6.27 -9.39
C LEU A 238 13.68 -6.69 -7.96
N ALA A 239 12.83 -6.49 -6.95
CA ALA A 239 13.18 -6.69 -5.54
C ALA A 239 13.89 -8.02 -5.24
N PRO A 240 13.48 -9.18 -5.81
CA PRO A 240 14.15 -10.46 -5.57
C PRO A 240 15.59 -10.54 -6.09
N PHE A 241 16.04 -9.54 -6.85
CA PHE A 241 17.39 -9.47 -7.41
C PHE A 241 18.21 -8.30 -6.87
N LEU A 242 17.60 -7.38 -6.11
CA LEU A 242 18.29 -6.22 -5.54
C LEU A 242 18.92 -6.53 -4.18
N GLU A 243 18.38 -7.52 -3.47
CA GLU A 243 18.87 -7.93 -2.15
C GLU A 243 19.64 -9.25 -2.27
N THR A 244 20.66 -9.40 -1.41
CA THR A 244 21.46 -10.63 -1.27
C THR A 244 20.64 -11.81 -0.74
N TYR A 245 19.53 -11.54 -0.04
CA TYR A 245 18.67 -12.57 0.54
C TYR A 245 17.27 -12.57 -0.09
N VAL A 246 17.03 -13.53 -1.00
CA VAL A 246 15.70 -13.73 -1.58
C VAL A 246 14.75 -14.30 -0.50
N ARG A 247 13.94 -13.45 0.12
CA ARG A 247 12.99 -13.88 1.17
C ARG A 247 11.87 -14.78 0.65
N SER A 248 11.30 -14.50 -0.53
CA SER A 248 10.37 -15.40 -1.25
C SER A 248 9.90 -14.83 -2.60
N PHE A 249 10.15 -15.54 -3.71
CA PHE A 249 9.54 -15.19 -5.00
C PHE A 249 8.01 -15.23 -4.98
N ASN A 250 7.39 -16.09 -4.15
CA ASN A 250 5.94 -16.21 -4.07
C ASN A 250 5.31 -14.94 -3.47
N THR A 251 5.85 -14.47 -2.36
CA THR A 251 5.38 -13.22 -1.73
C THR A 251 5.56 -12.05 -2.69
N GLN A 252 6.66 -12.03 -3.45
CA GLN A 252 6.88 -10.96 -4.39
C GLN A 252 5.95 -10.98 -5.61
N GLN A 253 5.55 -12.16 -6.09
CA GLN A 253 4.48 -12.27 -7.09
C GLN A 253 3.16 -11.69 -6.57
N LYS A 254 2.83 -11.94 -5.29
CA LYS A 254 1.62 -11.38 -4.67
C LYS A 254 1.71 -9.86 -4.60
N ILE A 255 2.86 -9.31 -4.22
CA ILE A 255 3.10 -7.86 -4.22
C ILE A 255 2.92 -7.27 -5.63
N VAL A 256 3.55 -7.85 -6.66
CA VAL A 256 3.37 -7.38 -8.05
C VAL A 256 1.90 -7.45 -8.47
N SER A 257 1.21 -8.56 -8.19
CA SER A 257 -0.22 -8.71 -8.50
C SER A 257 -1.07 -7.67 -7.79
N TRP A 258 -0.76 -7.36 -6.53
CA TRP A 258 -1.48 -6.40 -5.72
C TRP A 258 -1.22 -4.96 -6.20
N VAL A 259 0.03 -4.59 -6.50
CA VAL A 259 0.36 -3.28 -7.09
C VAL A 259 -0.39 -3.08 -8.42
N LEU A 260 -0.43 -4.09 -9.29
CA LEU A 260 -1.16 -4.03 -10.56
C LEU A 260 -2.69 -3.91 -10.39
N SER A 261 -3.24 -4.14 -9.20
CA SER A 261 -4.67 -3.93 -8.91
C SER A 261 -5.05 -2.44 -8.83
N PHE A 262 -4.08 -1.55 -8.57
CA PHE A 262 -4.28 -0.09 -8.51
C PHE A 262 -4.14 0.63 -9.84
N ASP A 263 -4.55 -0.04 -10.92
CA ASP A 263 -4.57 0.52 -12.28
C ASP A 263 -3.20 0.97 -12.83
N VAL A 264 -2.09 0.53 -12.22
CA VAL A 264 -0.72 0.87 -12.61
C VAL A 264 -0.44 0.39 -14.04
N ASP A 265 0.12 1.27 -14.86
CA ASP A 265 0.53 0.95 -16.23
C ASP A 265 1.93 0.31 -16.25
N PRO A 266 2.04 -1.00 -16.58
CA PRO A 266 3.32 -1.68 -16.63
C PRO A 266 4.17 -1.29 -17.87
N GLN A 267 3.59 -0.58 -18.84
CA GLN A 267 4.31 0.00 -19.99
C GLN A 267 4.90 1.38 -19.70
N ARG A 268 4.56 1.99 -18.57
CA ARG A 268 5.10 3.29 -18.19
C ARG A 268 6.64 3.22 -18.11
N PRO A 269 7.37 4.05 -18.87
CA PRO A 269 8.83 4.05 -18.82
C PRO A 269 9.31 4.62 -17.48
N ALA A 270 10.40 4.07 -16.95
CA ALA A 270 11.09 4.68 -15.82
C ALA A 270 11.70 6.04 -16.23
N PRO A 271 11.85 6.99 -15.28
CA PRO A 271 12.44 8.30 -15.55
C PRO A 271 13.81 8.22 -16.24
N ALA A 272 14.07 9.12 -17.19
CA ALA A 272 15.33 9.13 -17.95
C ALA A 272 16.58 9.34 -17.05
N ALA A 273 16.39 9.96 -15.89
CA ALA A 273 17.44 10.18 -14.88
C ALA A 273 17.77 8.92 -14.07
N CYS A 274 17.08 7.78 -14.28
CA CYS A 274 17.42 6.54 -13.58
C CYS A 274 18.77 6.03 -14.07
N GLU A 275 19.68 5.83 -13.13
CA GLU A 275 20.99 5.24 -13.42
C GLU A 275 20.84 3.79 -13.91
N LYS A 276 21.89 3.26 -14.52
CA LYS A 276 21.95 1.83 -14.85
C LYS A 276 21.95 1.04 -13.55
N LEU A 277 20.96 0.18 -13.38
CA LEU A 277 20.98 -0.78 -12.29
C LEU A 277 21.81 -1.98 -12.70
N GLN A 278 22.85 -2.20 -11.92
CA GLN A 278 23.66 -3.40 -11.96
C GLN A 278 23.41 -4.13 -10.66
N PHE A 279 22.95 -5.36 -10.74
CA PHE A 279 22.89 -6.25 -9.59
C PHE A 279 23.68 -7.50 -9.92
N SER A 280 24.60 -7.84 -9.03
CA SER A 280 25.20 -9.16 -8.97
C SER A 280 24.31 -9.99 -8.07
N THR A 281 23.94 -11.17 -8.53
CA THR A 281 23.43 -12.15 -7.59
C THR A 281 24.66 -12.77 -6.91
N GLU A 282 24.78 -12.60 -5.59
CA GLU A 282 25.82 -13.26 -4.77
C GLU A 282 25.52 -14.75 -4.58
N TYR A 283 25.08 -15.41 -5.63
CA TYR A 283 25.23 -16.85 -5.66
C TYR A 283 26.72 -17.16 -5.83
N GLU A 284 27.14 -18.36 -5.48
CA GLU A 284 28.54 -18.87 -5.44
C GLU A 284 29.37 -18.63 -6.74
N TYR A 285 28.74 -18.07 -7.77
CA TYR A 285 29.24 -17.75 -9.08
C TYR A 285 28.73 -16.34 -9.40
N ASP A 286 29.61 -15.32 -9.40
CA ASP A 286 29.36 -13.89 -9.65
C ASP A 286 28.57 -13.60 -10.96
N VAL A 287 27.30 -13.99 -11.03
CA VAL A 287 26.44 -13.74 -12.19
C VAL A 287 25.99 -12.29 -12.12
N LYS A 288 26.61 -11.46 -12.97
CA LYS A 288 26.29 -10.04 -13.10
C LYS A 288 25.19 -9.85 -14.13
N ILE A 289 24.01 -9.47 -13.67
CA ILE A 289 22.90 -9.06 -14.53
C ILE A 289 22.91 -7.52 -14.56
N GLN A 290 22.92 -6.97 -15.77
CA GLN A 290 23.01 -5.53 -16.01
C GLN A 290 21.83 -5.13 -16.89
N VAL A 291 20.91 -4.35 -16.32
CA VAL A 291 19.72 -3.89 -17.04
C VAL A 291 19.66 -2.37 -17.05
N GLU A 292 19.59 -1.81 -18.24
CA GLU A 292 19.39 -0.38 -18.41
C GLU A 292 17.97 0.00 -17.99
N CYS A 293 17.87 0.86 -16.99
CA CYS A 293 16.59 1.25 -16.41
C CYS A 293 15.99 2.50 -17.04
N SER A 294 16.83 3.42 -17.49
CA SER A 294 16.40 4.68 -18.10
C SER A 294 15.48 4.45 -19.30
N GLY A 295 14.25 4.97 -19.23
CA GLY A 295 13.26 4.82 -20.30
C GLY A 295 12.66 3.42 -20.44
N THR A 296 13.10 2.45 -19.63
CA THR A 296 12.63 1.07 -19.68
C THR A 296 11.35 0.92 -18.86
N SER A 297 10.33 0.27 -19.44
CA SER A 297 9.10 -0.08 -18.72
C SER A 297 9.31 -1.29 -17.81
N ALA A 298 8.40 -1.52 -16.86
CA ALA A 298 8.50 -2.68 -15.96
C ALA A 298 8.48 -4.02 -16.73
N ILE A 299 7.70 -4.08 -17.83
CA ILE A 299 7.67 -5.25 -18.73
C ILE A 299 9.00 -5.44 -19.43
N SER A 300 9.50 -4.39 -20.09
CA SER A 300 10.77 -4.46 -20.83
C SER A 300 11.92 -4.84 -19.90
N MET A 301 11.88 -4.34 -18.66
CA MET A 301 12.84 -4.67 -17.61
C MET A 301 12.77 -6.15 -17.22
N ALA A 302 11.57 -6.69 -16.96
CA ALA A 302 11.40 -8.12 -16.64
C ALA A 302 11.85 -9.03 -17.81
N ILE A 303 11.59 -8.63 -19.06
CA ILE A 303 12.06 -9.34 -20.26
C ILE A 303 13.59 -9.29 -20.34
N ALA A 304 14.21 -8.14 -20.10
CA ALA A 304 15.66 -7.97 -20.13
C ALA A 304 16.34 -8.86 -19.08
N VAL A 305 15.86 -8.85 -17.83
CA VAL A 305 16.36 -9.73 -16.77
C VAL A 305 16.19 -11.20 -17.16
N LEU A 306 15.02 -11.61 -17.65
CA LEU A 306 14.76 -12.99 -18.06
C LEU A 306 15.67 -13.45 -19.20
N THR A 307 15.95 -12.56 -20.15
CA THR A 307 16.79 -12.85 -21.31
C THR A 307 18.24 -13.03 -20.88
N GLN A 308 18.78 -12.05 -20.12
CA GLN A 308 20.15 -12.11 -19.63
C GLN A 308 20.36 -13.32 -18.71
N PHE A 309 19.41 -13.62 -17.83
CA PHE A 309 19.46 -14.81 -16.98
C PHE A 309 19.49 -16.11 -17.80
N LYS A 310 18.63 -16.24 -18.83
CA LYS A 310 18.64 -17.42 -19.72
C LYS A 310 19.95 -17.58 -20.48
N ASP A 311 20.55 -16.48 -20.91
CA ASP A 311 21.83 -16.51 -21.62
C ASP A 311 22.98 -16.88 -20.68
N THR A 312 22.98 -16.38 -19.44
CA THR A 312 23.93 -16.85 -18.41
C THR A 312 23.78 -18.34 -18.13
N VAL A 313 22.54 -18.85 -17.95
CA VAL A 313 22.28 -20.30 -17.76
C VAL A 313 22.80 -21.14 -18.93
N ARG A 314 22.75 -20.61 -20.16
CA ARG A 314 23.29 -21.31 -21.34
C ARG A 314 24.81 -21.27 -21.39
N ALA A 315 25.43 -20.15 -21.02
CA ALA A 315 26.87 -19.99 -21.03
C ALA A 315 27.54 -20.80 -19.91
N TYR A 316 26.89 -20.92 -18.75
CA TYR A 316 27.44 -21.53 -17.53
C TYR A 316 26.45 -22.55 -16.91
N PRO A 317 26.10 -23.63 -17.63
CA PRO A 317 25.03 -24.56 -17.20
C PRO A 317 25.35 -25.35 -15.92
N HIS A 318 26.64 -25.45 -15.55
CA HIS A 318 27.10 -26.17 -14.36
C HIS A 318 27.31 -25.28 -13.14
N GLU A 319 27.35 -23.96 -13.34
CA GLU A 319 27.58 -22.98 -12.26
C GLU A 319 26.24 -22.53 -11.66
N ILE A 320 25.16 -22.50 -12.42
CA ILE A 320 23.86 -22.08 -11.86
C ILE A 320 23.20 -23.27 -11.17
N THR A 321 23.00 -23.16 -9.85
CA THR A 321 22.32 -24.22 -9.10
C THR A 321 20.91 -24.46 -9.67
N PRO A 322 20.46 -25.72 -9.76
CA PRO A 322 19.13 -26.03 -10.27
C PRO A 322 17.99 -25.28 -9.56
N SER A 323 18.15 -24.98 -8.26
CA SER A 323 17.18 -24.21 -7.47
C SER A 323 16.93 -22.81 -8.04
N ILE A 324 17.99 -22.04 -8.32
CA ILE A 324 17.90 -20.69 -8.88
C ILE A 324 17.18 -20.70 -10.24
N LYS A 325 17.50 -21.69 -11.08
CA LYS A 325 16.84 -21.86 -12.39
C LYS A 325 15.36 -22.18 -12.25
N LEU A 326 14.99 -22.99 -11.26
CA LEU A 326 13.61 -23.41 -11.00
C LEU A 326 12.77 -22.27 -10.41
N ASP A 327 13.36 -21.26 -9.80
CA ASP A 327 12.60 -20.19 -9.15
C ASP A 327 12.53 -18.90 -9.99
N VAL A 328 13.65 -18.45 -10.57
CA VAL A 328 13.73 -17.16 -11.29
C VAL A 328 12.90 -17.16 -12.57
N VAL A 329 13.00 -18.22 -13.38
CA VAL A 329 12.30 -18.27 -14.68
C VAL A 329 10.78 -18.34 -14.48
N PRO A 330 10.23 -19.21 -13.60
CA PRO A 330 8.80 -19.19 -13.30
C PRO A 330 8.32 -17.90 -12.67
N TYR A 331 9.13 -17.27 -11.80
CA TYR A 331 8.81 -15.96 -11.24
C TYR A 331 8.60 -14.90 -12.34
N LEU A 332 9.60 -14.70 -13.20
CA LEU A 332 9.53 -13.69 -14.26
C LEU A 332 8.42 -13.98 -15.28
N ASN A 333 8.20 -15.25 -15.65
CA ASN A 333 7.08 -15.62 -16.53
C ASN A 333 5.71 -15.33 -15.89
N THR A 334 5.57 -15.56 -14.59
CA THR A 334 4.33 -15.26 -13.85
C THR A 334 4.10 -13.75 -13.80
N VAL A 335 5.12 -12.98 -13.44
CA VAL A 335 5.09 -11.51 -13.42
C VAL A 335 4.75 -10.94 -14.80
N LEU A 336 5.36 -11.45 -15.88
CA LEU A 336 5.03 -11.05 -17.25
C LEU A 336 3.58 -11.39 -17.62
N SER A 337 3.08 -12.54 -17.19
CA SER A 337 1.69 -12.95 -17.43
C SER A 337 0.69 -12.05 -16.67
N LEU A 338 1.02 -11.62 -15.45
CA LEU A 338 0.25 -10.64 -14.68
C LEU A 338 0.19 -9.29 -15.39
N MET A 339 1.33 -8.79 -15.87
CA MET A 339 1.40 -7.52 -16.62
C MET A 339 0.70 -7.61 -17.97
N ALA A 340 0.82 -8.71 -18.70
CA ALA A 340 0.12 -8.93 -19.96
C ALA A 340 -1.41 -8.97 -19.75
N ARG A 341 -1.88 -9.67 -18.71
CA ARG A 341 -3.31 -9.68 -18.34
C ARG A 341 -3.81 -8.28 -18.02
N ARG A 342 -2.99 -7.45 -17.36
CA ARG A 342 -3.31 -6.06 -17.06
C ARG A 342 -3.44 -5.22 -18.33
N LEU A 343 -2.54 -5.38 -19.30
CA LEU A 343 -2.59 -4.66 -20.58
C LEU A 343 -3.74 -5.12 -21.48
N SER A 344 -4.10 -6.40 -21.41
CA SER A 344 -5.25 -6.93 -22.14
C SER A 344 -6.58 -6.52 -21.52
N LYS A 345 -6.58 -5.96 -20.30
CA LYS A 345 -7.79 -5.38 -19.72
C LYS A 345 -8.13 -4.14 -20.54
N PRO A 346 -9.28 -4.08 -21.23
CA PRO A 346 -9.67 -2.88 -21.95
C PRO A 346 -9.64 -1.70 -20.99
N SER A 347 -9.04 -0.59 -21.42
CA SER A 347 -9.00 0.64 -20.64
C SER A 347 -10.42 0.98 -20.20
N MET A 348 -10.67 0.88 -18.90
CA MET A 348 -11.97 1.22 -18.35
C MET A 348 -12.07 2.73 -18.41
N VAL A 349 -12.83 3.23 -19.38
CA VAL A 349 -13.19 4.65 -19.40
C VAL A 349 -14.08 4.89 -18.18
N PRO A 350 -13.69 5.76 -17.24
CA PRO A 350 -14.53 6.06 -16.09
C PRO A 350 -15.86 6.62 -16.61
N VAL A 351 -16.94 5.90 -16.30
CA VAL A 351 -18.28 6.32 -16.64
C VAL A 351 -18.80 7.22 -15.52
N ASP A 352 -19.18 8.44 -15.88
CA ASP A 352 -19.74 9.39 -14.91
C ASP A 352 -21.02 8.82 -14.27
N THR A 353 -21.16 8.98 -12.96
CA THR A 353 -22.29 8.44 -12.18
C THR A 353 -23.64 8.96 -12.70
N SER A 354 -23.70 10.17 -13.25
CA SER A 354 -24.93 10.71 -13.84
C SER A 354 -25.41 9.90 -15.04
N LEU A 355 -24.50 9.27 -15.80
CA LEU A 355 -24.87 8.39 -16.91
C LEU A 355 -25.49 7.09 -16.39
N ILE A 356 -24.91 6.50 -15.34
CA ILE A 356 -25.45 5.31 -14.67
C ILE A 356 -26.84 5.61 -14.09
N CYS A 357 -27.02 6.79 -13.48
CA CYS A 357 -28.33 7.24 -12.99
C CYS A 357 -29.37 7.36 -14.12
N ARG A 358 -28.97 7.81 -15.32
CA ARG A 358 -29.88 7.86 -16.48
C ARG A 358 -30.26 6.47 -16.97
N TRP A 359 -29.33 5.52 -16.99
CA TRP A 359 -29.64 4.12 -17.34
C TRP A 359 -30.58 3.47 -16.32
N LYS A 360 -30.39 3.76 -15.03
CA LYS A 360 -31.31 3.32 -13.97
C LYS A 360 -32.70 3.93 -14.14
N LEU A 361 -32.77 5.23 -14.45
CA LEU A 361 -34.04 5.91 -14.76
C LEU A 361 -34.75 5.24 -15.94
N MET A 362 -34.03 4.94 -17.03
CA MET A 362 -34.57 4.20 -18.17
C MET A 362 -35.11 2.84 -17.76
N GLN A 363 -34.40 2.09 -16.90
CA GLN A 363 -34.88 0.80 -16.37
C GLN A 363 -36.18 0.92 -15.55
N ASP A 364 -36.41 2.06 -14.90
CA ASP A 364 -37.60 2.31 -14.08
C ASP A 364 -38.82 2.80 -14.89
N MET A 365 -38.64 3.19 -16.15
CA MET A 365 -39.70 3.64 -17.06
C MET A 365 -40.52 2.46 -17.60
N SER A 366 -41.30 1.83 -16.73
CA SER A 366 -42.08 0.63 -17.05
C SER A 366 -43.07 0.79 -18.21
N GLU A 367 -43.49 2.01 -18.50
CA GLU A 367 -44.36 2.38 -19.62
C GLU A 367 -43.70 2.25 -20.99
N THR A 368 -42.35 2.21 -21.06
CA THR A 368 -41.60 2.00 -22.30
C THR A 368 -41.11 0.56 -22.47
N HIS A 369 -41.44 -0.33 -21.53
CA HIS A 369 -41.08 -1.74 -21.61
C HIS A 369 -41.88 -2.46 -22.70
N ASP A 370 -41.20 -3.31 -23.45
CA ASP A 370 -41.76 -4.04 -24.60
C ASP A 370 -41.42 -5.55 -24.57
N ALA A 371 -40.86 -6.04 -23.47
CA ALA A 371 -40.64 -7.45 -23.17
C ALA A 371 -41.01 -7.77 -21.71
N THR A 372 -41.47 -9.00 -21.47
CA THR A 372 -41.88 -9.48 -20.14
C THR A 372 -41.25 -10.83 -19.85
N PHE A 373 -40.60 -10.96 -18.70
CA PHE A 373 -40.23 -12.24 -18.11
C PHE A 373 -41.36 -12.76 -17.24
N GLU A 374 -41.77 -14.00 -17.49
CA GLU A 374 -42.74 -14.73 -16.69
C GLU A 374 -41.98 -15.66 -15.73
N THR A 375 -42.05 -15.36 -14.44
CA THR A 375 -41.42 -16.14 -13.36
C THR A 375 -42.49 -16.80 -12.51
N ALA A 376 -42.12 -17.80 -11.69
CA ALA A 376 -43.07 -18.48 -10.81
C ALA A 376 -43.71 -17.57 -9.75
N ASP A 377 -43.01 -16.50 -9.35
CA ASP A 377 -43.38 -15.56 -8.29
C ASP A 377 -43.78 -14.16 -8.82
N GLY A 378 -43.97 -14.02 -10.13
CA GLY A 378 -44.55 -12.82 -10.75
C GLY A 378 -43.98 -12.51 -12.14
N THR A 379 -44.25 -11.30 -12.63
CA THR A 379 -43.69 -10.82 -13.90
C THR A 379 -42.68 -9.70 -13.67
N VAL A 380 -41.71 -9.59 -14.59
CA VAL A 380 -40.73 -8.51 -14.67
C VAL A 380 -40.69 -7.99 -16.10
N THR A 381 -40.92 -6.70 -16.30
CA THR A 381 -40.91 -6.08 -17.64
C THR A 381 -39.58 -5.38 -17.89
N CYS A 382 -39.17 -5.26 -19.17
CA CYS A 382 -37.94 -4.58 -19.57
C CYS A 382 -37.95 -4.16 -21.05
N HIS A 383 -36.88 -3.49 -21.50
CA HIS A 383 -36.64 -3.18 -22.91
C HIS A 383 -35.95 -4.34 -23.66
N SER A 384 -36.60 -4.83 -24.71
CA SER A 384 -36.12 -5.87 -25.62
C SER A 384 -34.82 -5.46 -26.34
N SER A 385 -34.63 -4.17 -26.58
CA SER A 385 -33.42 -3.61 -27.18
C SER A 385 -32.18 -3.84 -26.32
N ILE A 386 -32.31 -3.76 -24.99
CA ILE A 386 -31.22 -4.04 -24.04
C ILE A 386 -30.90 -5.53 -24.03
N LEU A 387 -31.93 -6.39 -24.01
CA LEU A 387 -31.75 -7.85 -24.09
C LEU A 387 -31.04 -8.26 -25.39
N GLY A 388 -31.50 -7.71 -26.51
CA GLY A 388 -30.91 -7.99 -27.82
C GLY A 388 -29.49 -7.44 -27.96
N ALA A 389 -29.18 -6.30 -27.36
CA ALA A 389 -27.82 -5.78 -27.31
C ALA A 389 -26.88 -6.68 -26.49
N ALA A 390 -27.37 -7.21 -25.37
CA ALA A 390 -26.58 -8.01 -24.42
C ALA A 390 -26.35 -9.46 -24.85
N SER A 391 -27.28 -10.08 -25.59
CA SER A 391 -27.21 -11.50 -25.96
C SER A 391 -27.66 -11.76 -27.40
N THR A 392 -26.87 -12.53 -28.13
CA THR A 392 -27.24 -13.01 -29.48
C THR A 392 -28.43 -13.97 -29.42
N ALA A 393 -28.52 -14.80 -28.38
CA ALA A 393 -29.63 -15.72 -28.16
C ALA A 393 -30.94 -14.96 -27.88
N LEU A 394 -30.91 -13.98 -26.97
CA LEU A 394 -32.08 -13.14 -26.68
C LEU A 394 -32.45 -12.29 -27.89
N ARG A 395 -31.47 -11.76 -28.63
CA ARG A 395 -31.73 -11.05 -29.89
C ARG A 395 -32.48 -11.94 -30.87
N ALA A 396 -31.99 -13.16 -31.11
CA ALA A 396 -32.64 -14.10 -32.01
C ALA A 396 -34.08 -14.40 -31.56
N MET A 397 -34.30 -14.62 -30.26
CA MET A 397 -35.63 -14.80 -29.67
C MET A 397 -36.54 -13.59 -29.97
N MET A 398 -36.01 -12.38 -29.79
CA MET A 398 -36.72 -11.10 -29.96
C MET A 398 -36.85 -10.60 -31.40
N THR A 399 -36.25 -11.26 -32.38
CA THR A 399 -36.36 -10.87 -33.81
C THR A 399 -36.88 -11.99 -34.71
N SER A 400 -37.07 -13.18 -34.17
CA SER A 400 -37.55 -14.34 -34.92
C SER A 400 -39.05 -14.29 -35.21
N LYS A 401 -39.52 -15.24 -36.03
CA LYS A 401 -40.96 -15.48 -36.24
C LYS A 401 -41.56 -16.43 -35.19
N PHE A 402 -40.87 -16.71 -34.09
CA PHE A 402 -41.35 -17.63 -33.06
C PHE A 402 -42.41 -16.97 -32.17
N LYS A 403 -43.15 -17.79 -31.41
CA LYS A 403 -44.29 -17.35 -30.59
C LYS A 403 -43.85 -16.32 -29.55
N GLU A 404 -42.67 -16.49 -28.99
CA GLU A 404 -42.03 -15.62 -28.01
C GLU A 404 -41.88 -14.18 -28.53
N PHE A 405 -41.68 -14.01 -29.85
CA PHE A 405 -41.66 -12.68 -30.46
C PHE A 405 -43.04 -12.04 -30.53
N ALA A 406 -44.07 -12.83 -30.85
CA ALA A 406 -45.45 -12.35 -30.97
C ALA A 406 -46.00 -11.92 -29.60
N ASP A 407 -45.73 -12.73 -28.57
CA ASP A 407 -46.25 -12.51 -27.22
C ASP A 407 -45.33 -11.61 -26.37
N LYS A 408 -44.07 -11.42 -26.80
CA LYS A 408 -43.02 -10.69 -26.05
C LYS A 408 -42.80 -11.23 -24.62
N GLY A 409 -43.25 -12.45 -24.36
CA GLY A 409 -43.12 -13.17 -23.10
C GLY A 409 -41.95 -14.15 -23.12
N ILE A 410 -41.15 -14.16 -22.06
CA ILE A 410 -40.05 -15.09 -21.84
C ILE A 410 -40.31 -15.85 -20.54
N GLU A 411 -40.65 -17.13 -20.65
CA GLU A 411 -40.84 -17.99 -19.48
C GLU A 411 -39.49 -18.41 -18.89
N VAL A 412 -39.30 -18.19 -17.59
CA VAL A 412 -38.07 -18.56 -16.87
C VAL A 412 -38.39 -19.25 -15.55
N LYS A 413 -37.56 -20.23 -15.20
CA LYS A 413 -37.71 -21.00 -13.95
C LYS A 413 -37.13 -20.28 -12.72
N SER A 414 -36.40 -19.20 -12.94
CA SER A 414 -35.73 -18.44 -11.89
C SER A 414 -36.71 -17.52 -11.17
N SER A 415 -36.35 -17.09 -9.95
CA SER A 415 -37.16 -16.16 -9.17
C SER A 415 -37.20 -14.77 -9.80
N LYS A 416 -38.24 -14.00 -9.47
CA LYS A 416 -38.36 -12.58 -9.80
C LYS A 416 -37.14 -11.79 -9.34
N ALA A 417 -36.63 -12.06 -8.14
CA ALA A 417 -35.45 -11.38 -7.60
C ALA A 417 -34.20 -11.62 -8.48
N ALA A 418 -33.99 -12.85 -8.96
CA ALA A 418 -32.87 -13.19 -9.83
C ALA A 418 -32.98 -12.51 -11.20
N VAL A 419 -34.18 -12.42 -11.78
CA VAL A 419 -34.41 -11.70 -13.04
C VAL A 419 -34.18 -10.20 -12.86
N VAL A 420 -34.63 -9.61 -11.75
CA VAL A 420 -34.37 -8.20 -11.43
C VAL A 420 -32.86 -7.95 -11.30
N LEU A 421 -32.13 -8.80 -10.57
CA LEU A 421 -30.67 -8.68 -10.46
C LEU A 421 -29.99 -8.82 -11.83
N PHE A 422 -30.37 -9.82 -12.64
CA PHE A 422 -29.85 -9.98 -14.00
C PHE A 422 -30.04 -8.70 -14.82
N LEU A 423 -31.23 -8.10 -14.79
CA LEU A 423 -31.52 -6.84 -15.48
C LEU A 423 -30.73 -5.66 -14.89
N ASP A 424 -30.59 -5.56 -13.56
CA ASP A 424 -29.77 -4.52 -12.93
C ASP A 424 -28.32 -4.54 -13.46
N ILE A 425 -27.75 -5.74 -13.59
CA ILE A 425 -26.41 -5.92 -14.18
C ILE A 425 -26.41 -5.56 -15.67
N LEU A 426 -27.43 -5.91 -16.45
CA LEU A 426 -27.49 -5.53 -17.87
C LEU A 426 -27.58 -4.01 -18.09
N TYR A 427 -28.36 -3.31 -17.27
CA TYR A 427 -28.59 -1.88 -17.44
C TYR A 427 -27.45 -1.03 -16.88
N THR A 428 -26.90 -1.43 -15.73
CA THR A 428 -26.02 -0.57 -14.95
C THR A 428 -24.67 -1.19 -14.62
N GLY A 429 -24.50 -2.50 -14.86
CA GLY A 429 -23.32 -3.24 -14.42
C GLY A 429 -23.22 -3.40 -12.90
N SER A 430 -24.29 -3.11 -12.14
CA SER A 430 -24.28 -3.09 -10.68
C SER A 430 -25.62 -3.54 -10.10
N ALA A 431 -25.62 -4.09 -8.87
CA ALA A 431 -26.85 -4.46 -8.16
C ALA A 431 -27.45 -3.25 -7.42
N ARG A 432 -28.78 -3.13 -7.39
CA ARG A 432 -29.46 -2.04 -6.65
C ARG A 432 -29.47 -2.24 -5.14
N GLN A 433 -29.43 -3.50 -4.71
CA GLN A 433 -29.45 -3.95 -3.32
C GLN A 433 -28.46 -5.09 -3.19
N GLU A 434 -27.96 -5.33 -1.98
CA GLU A 434 -27.11 -6.48 -1.69
C GLU A 434 -27.93 -7.78 -1.85
N PRO A 435 -27.70 -8.56 -2.92
CA PRO A 435 -28.50 -9.73 -3.19
C PRO A 435 -28.04 -10.89 -2.29
N ASP A 436 -28.98 -11.74 -1.87
CA ASP A 436 -28.60 -12.98 -1.21
C ASP A 436 -27.90 -13.94 -2.18
N TYR A 437 -27.11 -14.88 -1.63
CA TYR A 437 -26.34 -15.85 -2.39
C TYR A 437 -27.17 -16.64 -3.42
N LYS A 438 -28.42 -17.00 -3.08
CA LYS A 438 -29.29 -17.79 -3.97
C LYS A 438 -29.73 -16.93 -5.16
N THR A 439 -30.08 -15.67 -4.91
CA THR A 439 -30.42 -14.69 -5.94
C THR A 439 -29.26 -14.47 -6.91
N VAL A 440 -28.02 -14.36 -6.41
CA VAL A 440 -26.81 -14.26 -7.25
C VAL A 440 -26.61 -15.51 -8.11
N LEU A 441 -26.74 -16.70 -7.53
CA LEU A 441 -26.55 -17.96 -8.24
C LEU A 441 -27.60 -18.16 -9.35
N ASP A 442 -28.87 -17.84 -9.09
CA ASP A 442 -29.93 -17.91 -10.10
C ASP A 442 -29.70 -16.90 -11.23
N ALA A 443 -29.28 -15.66 -10.91
CA ALA A 443 -28.95 -14.64 -11.91
C ALA A 443 -27.71 -15.04 -12.75
N LEU A 444 -26.73 -15.70 -12.13
CA LEU A 444 -25.55 -16.23 -12.82
C LEU A 444 -25.94 -17.35 -13.78
N ASN A 445 -26.84 -18.25 -13.37
CA ASN A 445 -27.39 -19.29 -14.23
C ASN A 445 -28.13 -18.68 -15.44
N LEU A 446 -28.97 -17.66 -15.23
CA LEU A 446 -29.62 -16.93 -16.33
C LEU A 446 -28.61 -16.32 -17.31
N SER A 447 -27.57 -15.68 -16.76
CA SER A 447 -26.50 -15.06 -17.56
C SER A 447 -25.76 -16.09 -18.42
N HIS A 448 -25.48 -17.28 -17.88
CA HIS A 448 -24.90 -18.39 -18.63
C HIS A 448 -25.85 -18.94 -19.69
N CYS A 449 -27.11 -19.17 -19.36
CA CYS A 449 -28.12 -19.71 -20.28
C CYS A 449 -28.29 -18.84 -21.53
N TRP A 450 -28.12 -17.53 -21.39
CA TRP A 450 -28.26 -16.57 -22.48
C TRP A 450 -26.94 -16.00 -22.99
N ASP A 451 -25.80 -16.58 -22.59
CA ASP A 451 -24.46 -16.18 -23.05
C ASP A 451 -24.13 -14.69 -22.85
N VAL A 452 -24.51 -14.13 -21.69
CA VAL A 452 -24.17 -12.75 -21.32
C VAL A 452 -22.89 -12.71 -20.49
N GLN A 453 -21.75 -12.81 -21.18
CA GLN A 453 -20.43 -12.93 -20.54
C GLN A 453 -20.10 -11.79 -19.56
N GLY A 454 -20.51 -10.56 -19.87
CA GLY A 454 -20.31 -9.42 -18.95
C GLY A 454 -21.03 -9.60 -17.62
N ALA A 455 -22.27 -10.11 -17.65
CA ALA A 455 -23.03 -10.36 -16.42
C ALA A 455 -22.47 -11.56 -15.65
N VAL A 456 -22.03 -12.61 -16.36
CA VAL A 456 -21.33 -13.76 -15.75
C VAL A 456 -20.11 -13.29 -14.95
N GLN A 457 -19.29 -12.40 -15.53
CA GLN A 457 -18.10 -11.89 -14.85
C GLN A 457 -18.46 -11.13 -13.56
N VAL A 458 -19.37 -10.15 -13.65
CA VAL A 458 -19.77 -9.31 -12.50
C VAL A 458 -20.37 -10.16 -11.37
N LEU A 459 -21.26 -11.10 -11.71
CA LEU A 459 -21.90 -11.97 -10.73
C LEU A 459 -20.90 -12.97 -10.11
N SER A 460 -19.96 -13.49 -10.90
CA SER A 460 -18.90 -14.38 -10.38
C SER A 460 -17.95 -13.66 -9.43
N GLU A 461 -17.62 -12.40 -9.72
CA GLU A 461 -16.83 -11.56 -8.81
C GLU A 461 -17.56 -11.28 -7.50
N THR A 462 -18.88 -11.08 -7.55
CA THR A 462 -19.73 -10.90 -6.35
C THR A 462 -19.77 -12.13 -5.45
N MET A 463 -19.52 -13.33 -6.00
CA MET A 463 -19.49 -14.59 -5.23
C MET A 463 -18.12 -14.95 -4.66
N ARG A 464 -17.06 -14.17 -4.95
CA ARG A 464 -15.74 -14.45 -4.38
C ARG A 464 -15.76 -14.13 -2.88
N PRO A 465 -15.28 -15.04 -2.01
CA PRO A 465 -15.10 -14.69 -0.61
C PRO A 465 -14.07 -13.55 -0.50
N ASP A 466 -14.38 -12.58 0.36
CA ASP A 466 -13.46 -11.50 0.73
C ASP A 466 -12.12 -12.02 1.28
#